data_AF-A0A7S0JJ81-F1
#
_entry.id   AF-A0A7S0JJ81-F1
#
_cell.length_a   1.000
_cell.length_b   1.000
_cell.length_c   1.000
_cell.angle_alpha   90.00
_cell.angle_beta   90.00
_cell.angle_gamma   90.00
#
_symmetry.space_group_name_H-M   'P 1'
#
loop_
_entity.id
_entity.type
_entity.pdbx_description
1 polymer ?
#
loop_
_entity_poly.entity_id
_entity_poly.type
_entity_poly.pdbx_seq_one_letter_code
_entity_poly.pdbx_strand_id
1 'polypeptide(L)'
;MSACKIQHWSKVGRLRVKNMPRLSSTSSAFSGGNWESWQVVAGRLMCDTFLSSRELLGSQRSYGLKELARTQLGANKPEIELAEVPHMYDETTSLLQLVRCGENDAFLSLQLMFKMQVLPLTKQLTALAGNMWSKSLQGKRAERIEYLLLHEFHRLKYVVPDKETLAQRNAKRKAKAAEGGLDDEDDDDDAGRRNG
;
A
#
# COMPACT_ATOMS: atom_id res chain seq x y z
N MET A 1 13.15 11.27 8.21
CA MET A 1 13.29 11.03 9.67
C MET A 1 14.69 10.56 10.06
N SER A 2 15.22 9.50 9.43
CA SER A 2 16.58 9.01 9.71
C SER A 2 17.67 10.06 9.46
N ALA A 3 17.65 10.73 8.30
CA ALA A 3 18.62 11.78 7.94
C ALA A 3 18.68 12.93 8.96
N CYS A 4 17.52 13.39 9.46
CA CYS A 4 17.41 14.47 10.45
C CYS A 4 17.50 13.99 11.91
N LYS A 5 17.79 12.69 12.16
CA LYS A 5 17.89 12.09 13.51
C LYS A 5 16.69 12.41 14.43
N ILE A 6 15.48 12.34 13.89
CA ILE A 6 14.24 12.67 14.63
C ILE A 6 14.06 11.69 15.80
N GLN A 7 13.90 12.24 17.00
CA GLN A 7 13.64 11.47 18.22
C GLN A 7 12.22 10.86 18.20
N HIS A 8 12.04 9.72 18.89
CA HIS A 8 10.74 9.04 19.04
C HIS A 8 10.02 8.67 17.72
N TRP A 9 10.75 8.38 16.65
CA TRP A 9 10.19 8.00 15.35
C TRP A 9 9.22 6.80 15.42
N SER A 10 9.41 5.88 16.37
CA SER A 10 8.55 4.70 16.54
C SER A 10 7.11 5.01 16.97
N LYS A 11 6.81 6.26 17.36
CA LYS A 11 5.44 6.74 17.60
C LYS A 11 4.57 6.80 16.33
N VAL A 12 5.19 6.76 15.14
CA VAL A 12 4.48 6.61 13.87
C VAL A 12 3.65 5.33 13.86
N GLY A 13 4.19 4.23 14.38
CA GLY A 13 3.44 3.00 14.64
C GLY A 13 2.79 2.99 16.04
N ARG A 14 2.50 1.78 16.52
CA ARG A 14 2.14 1.48 17.92
C ARG A 14 3.15 0.55 18.59
N LEU A 15 4.17 0.09 17.86
CA LEU A 15 5.24 -0.75 18.37
C LEU A 15 6.50 0.08 18.64
N ARG A 16 7.03 0.02 19.86
CA ARG A 16 8.28 0.70 20.22
C ARG A 16 9.48 -0.07 19.67
N VAL A 17 10.06 0.42 18.58
CA VAL A 17 11.25 -0.15 17.95
C VAL A 17 12.48 0.73 18.26
N LYS A 18 13.61 0.10 18.62
CA LYS A 18 14.86 0.79 18.96
C LYS A 18 15.59 1.31 17.71
N ASN A 19 15.75 0.45 16.71
CA ASN A 19 16.48 0.76 15.49
C ASN A 19 15.51 0.95 14.33
N MET A 20 15.65 2.05 13.58
CA MET A 20 14.82 2.27 12.40
C MET A 20 15.16 1.22 11.34
N PRO A 21 14.18 0.50 10.77
CA PRO A 21 14.44 -0.46 9.71
C PRO A 21 15.01 0.27 8.49
N ARG A 22 15.88 -0.42 7.74
CA ARG A 22 16.50 0.14 6.53
C ARG A 22 15.47 0.14 5.41
N LEU A 23 14.87 1.29 5.17
CA LEU A 23 13.92 1.46 4.07
C LEU A 23 14.67 1.40 2.74
N SER A 24 14.26 0.47 1.86
CA SER A 24 14.73 0.42 0.48
C SER A 24 14.23 1.66 -0.28
N SER A 25 15.10 2.26 -1.09
CA SER A 25 14.76 3.44 -1.90
C SER A 25 14.03 3.09 -3.20
N THR A 26 13.84 1.80 -3.48
CA THR A 26 13.35 1.33 -4.78
C THR A 26 11.88 0.94 -4.67
N SER A 27 11.01 1.67 -5.37
CA SER A 27 9.54 1.55 -5.47
C SER A 27 8.70 2.11 -4.29
N SER A 28 7.42 2.40 -4.59
CA SER A 28 6.44 3.03 -3.68
C SER A 28 6.59 2.51 -2.25
N ALA A 29 6.71 3.43 -1.28
CA ALA A 29 7.09 3.12 0.10
C ALA A 29 6.24 2.03 0.74
N PHE A 30 4.99 1.85 0.30
CA PHE A 30 4.05 0.85 0.82
C PHE A 30 3.61 -0.18 -0.22
N SER A 31 4.38 -0.39 -1.30
CA SER A 31 4.16 -1.52 -2.20
C SER A 31 4.33 -2.86 -1.48
N GLY A 32 3.71 -3.92 -2.01
CA GLY A 32 3.57 -5.24 -1.37
C GLY A 32 4.88 -5.92 -0.94
N GLY A 33 6.03 -5.53 -1.50
CA GLY A 33 7.36 -6.06 -1.16
C GLY A 33 8.11 -5.34 -0.04
N ASN A 34 7.70 -4.13 0.37
CA ASN A 34 8.45 -3.30 1.32
C ASN A 34 8.03 -3.57 2.78
N TRP A 35 8.30 -4.78 3.28
CA TRP A 35 7.94 -5.18 4.66
C TRP A 35 8.54 -4.23 5.72
N GLU A 36 9.71 -3.66 5.46
CA GLU A 36 10.40 -2.71 6.34
C GLU A 36 9.53 -1.47 6.60
N SER A 37 8.87 -0.96 5.57
CA SER A 37 7.95 0.18 5.68
C SER A 37 6.72 -0.17 6.50
N TRP A 38 6.18 -1.39 6.33
CA TRP A 38 5.04 -1.87 7.10
C TRP A 38 5.36 -2.05 8.59
N GLN A 39 6.63 -2.31 8.93
CA GLN A 39 7.05 -2.35 10.33
C GLN A 39 7.07 -0.98 10.99
N VAL A 40 7.37 0.08 10.26
CA VAL A 40 7.37 1.46 10.80
C VAL A 40 5.97 1.85 11.28
N VAL A 41 4.92 1.40 10.59
CA VAL A 41 3.52 1.70 10.88
C VAL A 41 2.80 0.59 11.67
N ALA A 42 3.54 -0.40 12.18
CA ALA A 42 2.96 -1.57 12.84
C ALA A 42 1.95 -1.20 13.93
N GLY A 43 0.75 -1.79 13.87
CA GLY A 43 -0.36 -1.50 14.78
C GLY A 43 -1.26 -0.33 14.34
N ARG A 44 -0.96 0.33 13.22
CA ARG A 44 -1.88 1.26 12.55
C ARG A 44 -2.27 0.71 11.17
N LEU A 45 -3.52 0.90 10.79
CA LEU A 45 -3.99 0.56 9.45
C LEU A 45 -3.64 1.72 8.52
N MET A 46 -3.02 1.41 7.39
CA MET A 46 -2.76 2.36 6.32
C MET A 46 -3.78 2.14 5.21
N CYS A 47 -4.39 3.23 4.74
CA CYS A 47 -5.28 3.23 3.60
C CYS A 47 -4.62 4.07 2.51
N ASP A 48 -4.14 3.41 1.46
CA ASP A 48 -3.59 4.07 0.29
C ASP A 48 -4.70 4.22 -0.77
N THR A 49 -5.15 5.44 -1.01
CA THR A 49 -6.20 5.74 -1.98
C THR A 49 -5.75 5.54 -3.42
N PHE A 50 -4.46 5.68 -3.71
CA PHE A 50 -3.91 5.38 -5.03
C PHE A 50 -4.04 3.88 -5.32
N LEU A 51 -3.57 3.04 -4.39
CA LEU A 51 -3.68 1.58 -4.53
C LEU A 51 -5.15 1.13 -4.58
N SER A 52 -5.97 1.66 -3.66
CA SER A 52 -7.40 1.33 -3.61
C SER A 52 -8.12 1.74 -4.89
N SER A 53 -7.76 2.88 -5.49
CA SER A 53 -8.35 3.31 -6.75
C SER A 53 -7.99 2.39 -7.92
N ARG A 54 -6.79 1.80 -7.95
CA ARG A 54 -6.42 0.80 -8.95
C ARG A 54 -7.23 -0.50 -8.84
N GLU A 55 -7.52 -0.94 -7.62
CA GLU A 55 -8.35 -2.14 -7.39
C GLU A 55 -9.82 -1.87 -7.73
N LEU A 56 -10.35 -0.70 -7.37
CA LEU A 56 -11.78 -0.39 -7.45
C LEU A 56 -12.23 0.29 -8.75
N LEU A 57 -11.34 1.03 -9.43
CA LEU A 57 -11.65 1.87 -10.59
C LEU A 57 -10.91 1.41 -11.85
N GLY A 58 -11.11 0.18 -12.29
CA GLY A 58 -10.41 -0.40 -13.44
C GLY A 58 -10.62 0.33 -14.79
N SER A 59 -11.61 1.21 -14.90
CA SER A 59 -11.87 2.01 -16.11
C SER A 59 -11.00 3.27 -16.25
N GLN A 60 -10.24 3.64 -15.21
CA GLN A 60 -9.43 4.86 -15.22
C GLN A 60 -8.10 4.64 -15.93
N ARG A 61 -7.73 5.59 -16.80
CA ARG A 61 -6.44 5.57 -17.51
C ARG A 61 -5.29 6.09 -16.65
N SER A 62 -5.56 6.97 -15.70
CA SER A 62 -4.58 7.55 -14.78
C SER A 62 -5.14 7.61 -13.36
N TYR A 63 -4.30 7.24 -12.40
CA TYR A 63 -4.64 7.17 -10.97
C TYR A 63 -3.99 8.29 -10.16
N GLY A 64 -3.43 9.31 -10.84
CA GLY A 64 -2.88 10.49 -10.16
C GLY A 64 -3.97 11.25 -9.39
N LEU A 65 -3.61 11.83 -8.24
CA LEU A 65 -4.58 12.53 -7.37
C LEU A 65 -5.35 13.63 -8.10
N LYS A 66 -4.70 14.40 -8.99
CA LYS A 66 -5.35 15.43 -9.81
C LYS A 66 -6.45 14.85 -10.71
N GLU A 67 -6.16 13.75 -11.39
CA GLU A 67 -7.10 13.13 -12.31
C GLU A 67 -8.25 12.43 -11.57
N LEU A 68 -7.95 11.77 -10.45
CA LEU A 68 -8.98 11.17 -9.60
C LEU A 68 -9.87 12.24 -8.96
N ALA A 69 -9.32 13.37 -8.51
CA ALA A 69 -10.11 14.49 -8.00
C ALA A 69 -11.05 15.05 -9.06
N ARG A 70 -10.57 15.22 -10.30
CA ARG A 70 -11.39 15.69 -11.43
C ARG A 70 -12.50 14.71 -11.79
N THR A 71 -12.16 13.43 -11.98
CA THR A 71 -13.10 12.43 -12.50
C THR A 71 -14.09 11.92 -11.45
N GLN A 72 -13.66 11.75 -10.19
CA GLN A 72 -14.48 11.14 -9.14
C GLN A 72 -15.16 12.16 -8.23
N LEU A 73 -14.53 13.32 -8.00
CA LEU A 73 -15.03 14.36 -7.09
C LEU A 73 -15.54 15.60 -7.83
N GLY A 74 -15.29 15.74 -9.13
CA GLY A 74 -15.59 16.97 -9.87
C GLY A 74 -14.80 18.19 -9.38
N ALA A 75 -13.68 17.96 -8.68
CA ALA A 75 -12.87 19.00 -8.06
C ALA A 75 -11.62 19.28 -8.90
N ASN A 76 -11.26 20.55 -9.03
CA ASN A 76 -10.00 20.95 -9.65
C ASN A 76 -8.89 21.01 -8.60
N LYS A 77 -7.81 20.25 -8.83
CA LYS A 77 -6.60 20.29 -8.00
C LYS A 77 -5.52 21.11 -8.73
N PRO A 78 -5.14 22.29 -8.23
CA PRO A 78 -3.98 23.00 -8.75
C PRO A 78 -2.69 22.19 -8.47
N GLU A 79 -1.77 22.22 -9.41
CA GLU A 79 -0.43 21.65 -9.26
C GLU A 79 0.57 22.80 -9.16
N ILE A 80 1.53 22.64 -8.26
CA ILE A 80 2.64 23.57 -8.09
C ILE A 80 3.90 22.84 -8.56
N GLU A 81 4.67 23.45 -9.45
CA GLU A 81 5.91 22.85 -9.91
C GLU A 81 6.98 22.92 -8.81
N LEU A 82 7.81 21.88 -8.73
CA LEU A 82 8.89 21.82 -7.73
C LEU A 82 9.90 22.98 -7.87
N ALA A 83 10.06 23.52 -9.08
CA ALA A 83 10.93 24.66 -9.35
C ALA A 83 10.36 25.99 -8.80
N GLU A 84 9.05 26.10 -8.61
CA GLU A 84 8.41 27.30 -8.06
C GLU A 84 8.44 27.34 -6.53
N VAL A 85 8.53 26.17 -5.88
CA VAL A 85 8.50 26.04 -4.43
C VAL A 85 9.47 26.98 -3.70
N PRO A 86 10.76 27.13 -4.12
CA PRO A 86 11.67 28.08 -3.47
C PRO A 86 11.15 29.53 -3.51
N HIS A 87 10.59 29.97 -4.63
CA HIS A 87 10.07 31.34 -4.80
C HIS A 87 8.81 31.59 -3.96
N MET A 88 8.04 30.54 -3.64
CA MET A 88 6.87 30.70 -2.77
C MET A 88 7.24 31.03 -1.32
N TYR A 89 8.51 30.89 -0.91
CA TYR A 89 8.96 31.33 0.42
C TYR A 89 9.25 32.84 0.48
N ASP A 90 9.30 33.54 -0.65
CA ASP A 90 9.64 34.97 -0.69
C ASP A 90 8.49 35.85 -0.15
N GLU A 91 7.23 35.44 -0.37
CA GLU A 91 6.05 36.17 0.08
C GLU A 91 5.14 35.31 0.96
N THR A 92 4.59 35.90 2.03
CA THR A 92 3.70 35.18 2.97
C THR A 92 2.43 34.65 2.29
N THR A 93 1.88 35.39 1.33
CA THR A 93 0.67 35.00 0.58
C THR A 93 0.92 33.73 -0.24
N SER A 94 2.04 33.69 -0.97
CA SER A 94 2.52 32.55 -1.73
C SER A 94 2.82 31.35 -0.83
N LEU A 95 3.46 31.58 0.32
CA LEU A 95 3.73 30.51 1.29
C LEU A 95 2.44 29.91 1.84
N LEU A 96 1.44 30.74 2.17
CA LEU A 96 0.12 30.26 2.60
C LEU A 96 -0.60 29.48 1.50
N GLN A 97 -0.44 29.86 0.23
CA GLN A 97 -0.97 29.10 -0.90
C GLN A 97 -0.34 27.69 -0.98
N LEU A 98 0.97 27.57 -0.74
CA LEU A 98 1.65 26.27 -0.71
C LEU A 98 1.09 25.38 0.42
N VAL A 99 0.90 25.93 1.62
CA VAL A 99 0.30 25.21 2.75
C VAL A 99 -1.13 24.75 2.42
N ARG A 100 -1.95 25.64 1.85
CA ARG A 100 -3.32 25.31 1.42
C ARG A 100 -3.35 24.23 0.35
N CYS A 101 -2.38 24.20 -0.57
CA CYS A 101 -2.27 23.12 -1.55
C CYS A 101 -2.08 21.75 -0.86
N GLY A 102 -1.18 21.67 0.14
CA GLY A 102 -0.97 20.43 0.90
C GLY A 102 -2.18 20.01 1.71
N GLU A 103 -2.87 20.96 2.34
CA GLU A 103 -4.13 20.73 3.05
C GLU A 103 -5.22 20.19 2.12
N ASN A 104 -5.40 20.84 0.96
CA ASN A 104 -6.37 20.42 -0.06
C ASN A 104 -6.04 19.01 -0.59
N ASP A 105 -4.77 18.67 -0.80
CA ASP A 105 -4.37 17.34 -1.25
C ASP A 105 -4.72 16.24 -0.23
N ALA A 106 -4.50 16.52 1.06
CA ALA A 106 -4.92 15.63 2.14
C ALA A 106 -6.46 15.49 2.19
N PHE A 107 -7.18 16.60 2.04
CA PHE A 107 -8.64 16.61 2.03
C PHE A 107 -9.23 15.86 0.82
N LEU A 108 -8.68 16.04 -0.37
CA LEU A 108 -9.06 15.32 -1.58
C LEU A 108 -8.82 13.82 -1.43
N SER A 109 -7.67 13.42 -0.86
CA SER A 109 -7.38 12.01 -0.57
C SER A 109 -8.42 11.41 0.39
N LEU A 110 -8.77 12.13 1.46
CA LEU A 110 -9.80 11.69 2.39
C LEU A 110 -11.19 11.58 1.72
N GLN A 111 -11.58 12.56 0.91
CA GLN A 111 -12.84 12.52 0.17
C GLN A 111 -12.89 11.36 -0.82
N LEU A 112 -11.80 11.08 -1.53
CA LEU A 112 -11.70 9.92 -2.44
C LEU A 112 -11.91 8.61 -1.68
N MET A 113 -11.30 8.45 -0.50
CA MET A 113 -11.50 7.27 0.35
C MET A 113 -12.98 7.08 0.71
N PHE A 114 -13.69 8.15 1.08
CA PHE A 114 -15.13 8.08 1.37
C PHE A 114 -15.97 7.78 0.12
N LYS A 115 -15.67 8.44 -1.01
CA LYS A 115 -16.39 8.26 -2.28
C LYS A 115 -16.32 6.81 -2.79
N MET A 116 -15.15 6.19 -2.70
CA MET A 116 -14.93 4.78 -3.06
C MET A 116 -15.37 3.80 -1.96
N GLN A 117 -15.76 4.29 -0.78
CA GLN A 117 -16.14 3.47 0.37
C GLN A 117 -15.07 2.42 0.74
N VAL A 118 -13.79 2.81 0.68
CA VAL A 118 -12.66 1.88 0.83
C VAL A 118 -12.71 1.13 2.16
N LEU A 119 -12.91 1.85 3.27
CA LEU A 119 -12.91 1.25 4.61
C LEU A 119 -14.06 0.27 4.85
N PRO A 120 -15.36 0.61 4.62
CA PRO A 120 -16.43 -0.35 4.82
C PRO A 120 -16.34 -1.56 3.86
N LEU A 121 -15.94 -1.35 2.60
CA LEU A 121 -15.78 -2.43 1.63
C LEU A 121 -14.68 -3.40 2.06
N THR A 122 -13.48 -2.89 2.36
CA THR A 122 -12.36 -3.74 2.79
C THR A 122 -12.63 -4.43 4.11
N LYS A 123 -13.36 -3.78 5.05
CA LYS A 123 -13.80 -4.42 6.30
C LYS A 123 -14.70 -5.63 6.03
N GLN A 124 -15.67 -5.50 5.13
CA GLN A 124 -16.55 -6.61 4.76
C GLN A 124 -15.77 -7.75 4.08
N LEU A 125 -14.90 -7.42 3.14
CA LEU A 125 -14.03 -8.40 2.47
C LEU A 125 -13.15 -9.15 3.47
N THR A 126 -12.57 -8.45 4.45
CA THR A 126 -11.78 -9.06 5.52
C THR A 126 -12.62 -9.97 6.40
N ALA A 127 -13.83 -9.55 6.77
CA ALA A 127 -14.72 -10.37 7.60
C ALA A 127 -15.16 -11.65 6.89
N LEU A 128 -15.40 -11.60 5.57
CA LEU A 128 -15.74 -12.77 4.76
C LEU A 128 -14.53 -13.70 4.57
N ALA A 129 -13.36 -13.16 4.24
CA ALA A 129 -12.16 -13.94 3.99
C ALA A 129 -11.53 -14.50 5.27
N GLY A 130 -11.68 -13.82 6.40
CA GLY A 130 -11.04 -14.20 7.66
C GLY A 130 -9.53 -13.95 7.71
N ASN A 131 -9.02 -13.01 6.90
CA ASN A 131 -7.62 -12.58 6.91
C ASN A 131 -7.40 -11.31 7.77
N MET A 132 -6.19 -10.74 7.76
CA MET A 132 -5.92 -9.46 8.44
C MET A 132 -6.40 -8.25 7.61
N TRP A 133 -7.06 -7.27 8.24
CA TRP A 133 -7.57 -6.08 7.54
C TRP A 133 -6.47 -5.25 6.88
N SER A 134 -5.29 -5.16 7.49
CA SER A 134 -4.12 -4.50 6.91
C SER A 134 -3.74 -5.08 5.54
N LYS A 135 -3.92 -6.39 5.33
CA LYS A 135 -3.63 -7.08 4.07
C LYS A 135 -4.71 -6.85 3.02
N SER A 136 -5.96 -6.77 3.43
CA SER A 136 -7.04 -6.37 2.53
C SER A 136 -6.89 -4.92 2.04
N LEU A 137 -6.44 -4.00 2.90
CA LEU A 137 -6.12 -2.61 2.51
C LEU A 137 -4.91 -2.50 1.57
N GLN A 138 -4.06 -3.54 1.50
CA GLN A 138 -2.94 -3.66 0.56
C GLN A 138 -3.36 -4.26 -0.80
N GLY A 139 -4.65 -4.52 -1.02
CA GLY A 139 -5.13 -5.12 -2.27
C GLY A 139 -4.68 -6.57 -2.51
N LYS A 140 -4.24 -7.29 -1.47
CA LYS A 140 -3.74 -8.67 -1.57
C LYS A 140 -4.87 -9.69 -1.79
N ARG A 141 -5.39 -9.76 -3.02
CA ARG A 141 -6.53 -10.61 -3.40
C ARG A 141 -6.24 -12.10 -3.19
N ALA A 142 -5.05 -12.57 -3.60
CA ALA A 142 -4.66 -13.97 -3.44
C ALA A 142 -4.68 -14.38 -1.96
N GLU A 143 -4.10 -13.57 -1.07
CA GLU A 143 -4.10 -13.81 0.38
C GLU A 143 -5.54 -13.87 0.95
N ARG A 144 -6.47 -13.03 0.47
CA ARG A 144 -7.89 -13.13 0.89
C ARG A 144 -8.51 -14.47 0.52
N ILE A 145 -8.27 -14.94 -0.70
CA ILE A 145 -8.79 -16.22 -1.20
C ILE A 145 -8.16 -17.40 -0.44
N GLU A 146 -6.85 -17.33 -0.20
CA GLU A 146 -6.12 -18.34 0.58
C GLU A 146 -6.74 -18.51 1.97
N TYR A 147 -6.92 -17.42 2.72
CA TYR A 147 -7.52 -17.48 4.07
C TYR A 147 -8.96 -18.02 4.04
N LEU A 148 -9.76 -17.62 3.05
CA LEU A 148 -11.13 -18.12 2.90
C LEU A 148 -11.14 -19.64 2.75
N LEU A 149 -10.27 -20.18 1.89
CA LEU A 149 -10.13 -21.63 1.68
C LEU A 149 -9.57 -22.33 2.91
N LEU A 150 -8.54 -21.75 3.55
CA LEU A 150 -7.95 -22.30 4.77
C LEU A 150 -8.99 -22.47 5.88
N HIS A 151 -9.84 -21.45 6.09
CA HIS A 151 -10.92 -21.53 7.08
C HIS A 151 -11.92 -22.64 6.75
N GLU A 152 -12.32 -22.77 5.48
CA GLU A 152 -13.31 -23.76 5.05
C GLU A 152 -12.78 -25.20 5.11
N PHE A 153 -11.57 -25.45 4.61
CA PHE A 153 -10.95 -26.77 4.70
C PHE A 153 -10.65 -27.18 6.14
N HIS A 154 -10.21 -26.24 6.98
CA HIS A 154 -10.03 -26.50 8.40
C HIS A 154 -11.36 -26.81 9.10
N ARG A 155 -12.45 -26.10 8.75
CA ARG A 155 -13.81 -26.37 9.25
C ARG A 155 -14.28 -27.78 8.90
N LEU A 156 -13.98 -28.24 7.68
CA LEU A 156 -14.29 -29.58 7.17
C LEU A 156 -13.29 -30.67 7.61
N LYS A 157 -12.30 -30.35 8.46
CA LYS A 157 -11.26 -31.28 8.97
C LYS A 157 -10.34 -31.87 7.90
N TYR A 158 -10.13 -31.13 6.81
CA TYR A 158 -9.09 -31.46 5.83
C TYR A 158 -7.71 -31.04 6.33
N VAL A 159 -6.69 -31.77 5.88
CA VAL A 159 -5.29 -31.32 5.99
C VAL A 159 -5.06 -30.25 4.94
N VAL A 160 -4.62 -29.07 5.39
CA VAL A 160 -4.29 -27.94 4.49
C VAL A 160 -2.83 -28.03 4.04
N PRO A 161 -2.49 -27.52 2.85
CA PRO A 161 -1.10 -27.46 2.40
C PRO A 161 -0.24 -26.59 3.30
N ASP A 162 1.03 -26.98 3.47
CA ASP A 162 2.02 -26.12 4.12
C ASP A 162 2.32 -24.89 3.26
N LYS A 163 2.62 -23.78 3.93
CA LYS A 163 3.00 -22.54 3.25
C LYS A 163 4.32 -22.73 2.52
N GLU A 164 4.34 -22.41 1.23
CA GLU A 164 5.56 -22.50 0.43
C GLU A 164 6.64 -21.55 0.97
N THR A 165 7.84 -22.10 1.14
CA THR A 165 9.02 -21.31 1.48
C THR A 165 9.55 -20.58 0.24
N LEU A 166 10.28 -19.50 0.46
CA LEU A 166 10.92 -18.74 -0.61
C LEU A 166 11.86 -19.62 -1.45
N ALA A 167 12.56 -20.56 -0.80
CA ALA A 167 13.44 -21.52 -1.46
C ALA A 167 12.67 -22.45 -2.41
N GLN A 168 11.52 -22.98 -1.97
CA GLN A 168 10.65 -23.82 -2.79
C GLN A 168 10.08 -23.07 -3.99
N ARG A 169 9.61 -21.83 -3.78
CA ARG A 169 9.17 -20.95 -4.88
C ARG A 169 10.27 -20.67 -5.89
N ASN A 170 11.48 -20.34 -5.42
CA ASN A 170 12.61 -20.04 -6.29
C ASN A 170 13.05 -21.28 -7.09
N ALA A 171 13.02 -22.46 -6.48
CA ALA A 171 13.28 -23.72 -7.17
C ALA A 171 12.23 -24.00 -8.26
N LYS A 172 10.94 -23.77 -7.99
CA LYS A 172 9.86 -23.90 -8.98
C LYS A 172 9.97 -22.90 -10.12
N ARG A 173 10.28 -21.63 -9.84
CA ARG A 173 10.53 -20.61 -10.87
C ARG A 173 11.70 -21.00 -11.77
N LYS A 174 12.82 -21.45 -11.18
CA LYS A 174 14.00 -21.90 -11.94
C LYS A 174 13.72 -23.13 -12.80
N ALA A 175 12.90 -24.07 -12.31
CA ALA A 175 12.46 -25.23 -13.09
C ALA A 175 11.55 -24.83 -14.26
N LYS A 176 10.57 -23.95 -14.04
CA LYS A 176 9.69 -23.43 -15.12
C LYS A 176 10.43 -22.63 -16.18
N ALA A 177 11.41 -21.82 -15.79
CA ALA A 177 12.25 -21.08 -16.73
C ALA A 177 13.14 -22.00 -17.59
N ALA A 178 13.51 -23.18 -17.06
CA ALA A 178 14.25 -24.19 -17.83
C ALA A 178 13.38 -24.96 -18.84
N GLU A 179 12.05 -24.97 -18.66
CA GLU A 179 11.09 -25.61 -19.56
C GLU A 179 10.49 -24.66 -20.63
N GLY A 180 10.99 -23.41 -20.73
CA GLY A 180 10.63 -22.48 -21.82
C GLY A 180 9.28 -21.78 -21.69
N GLY A 181 8.67 -21.74 -20.50
CA GLY A 181 7.45 -20.96 -20.25
C GLY A 181 7.74 -19.46 -20.17
N LEU A 182 7.05 -18.66 -20.98
CA LEU A 182 7.04 -17.19 -20.89
C LEU A 182 6.33 -16.74 -19.59
N ASP A 183 6.94 -15.80 -18.89
CA ASP A 183 6.44 -15.21 -17.65
C ASP A 183 5.16 -14.40 -17.89
N ASP A 184 4.04 -14.81 -17.30
CA ASP A 184 2.98 -13.86 -16.92
C ASP A 184 3.41 -13.24 -15.59
N GLU A 185 4.03 -12.06 -15.67
CA GLU A 185 4.36 -11.21 -14.53
C GLU A 185 3.06 -10.68 -13.88
N ASP A 186 2.46 -11.47 -12.98
CA ASP A 186 1.40 -10.96 -12.08
C ASP A 186 1.33 -11.71 -10.73
N ASP A 187 2.40 -12.41 -10.33
CA ASP A 187 2.55 -12.88 -8.94
C ASP A 187 3.26 -11.80 -8.10
N ASP A 188 2.52 -10.74 -7.82
CA ASP A 188 2.91 -9.62 -6.97
C ASP A 188 2.83 -10.00 -5.48
N ASP A 189 3.31 -11.19 -5.13
CA ASP A 189 3.44 -11.69 -3.76
C ASP A 189 4.89 -12.06 -3.49
N ASP A 190 5.77 -11.06 -3.37
CA ASP A 190 7.12 -11.29 -2.85
C ASP A 190 7.08 -11.40 -1.31
N ALA A 191 7.02 -12.64 -0.83
CA ALA A 191 7.03 -12.97 0.58
C ALA A 191 8.42 -12.65 1.18
N GLY A 192 8.51 -11.48 1.82
CA GLY A 192 9.32 -11.22 3.01
C GLY A 192 10.74 -11.77 3.02
N ARG A 193 11.69 -10.90 2.68
CA ARG A 193 13.13 -11.07 2.86
C ARG A 193 13.48 -11.26 4.35
N ARG A 194 13.30 -12.48 4.88
CA ARG A 194 13.81 -12.88 6.20
C ARG A 194 15.29 -13.19 6.06
N ASN A 195 16.13 -12.31 6.58
CA ASN A 195 17.49 -12.66 6.98
C ASN A 195 17.76 -12.04 8.34
N GLY A 196 18.18 -12.91 9.29
CA GLY A 196 18.98 -12.65 10.49
C GLY A 196 18.74 -11.38 11.27
#